data_AF-A0A2E8YJ21-F1
#
_entry.id   AF-A0A2E8YJ21-F1
#
_cell.length_a   1.000
_cell.length_b   1.000
_cell.length_c   1.000
_cell.angle_alpha   90.00
_cell.angle_beta   90.00
_cell.angle_gamma   90.00
#
_symmetry.space_group_name_H-M   'P 1'
#
loop_
_entity.id
_entity.type
_entity.pdbx_description
1 polymer ?
#
loop_
_entity_poly.entity_id
_entity_poly.type
_entity_poly.pdbx_seq_one_letter_code
_entity_poly.pdbx_strand_id
1 'polypeptide(L)'
;LPEAKALALELSDGYTPPQAPTFLGLGARGRDGMNEFLQGLKTRGITTPHDHTVGAALMEVLCGGDAAENETVSELDVCTLERQSFISLAKTARTVARIEHILSTGRPLRN
;
A
#
# COMPACT_ATOMS: atom_id res chain seq x y z
N LEU A 1 16.17 -18.85 -20.32
CA LEU A 1 16.96 -18.17 -19.26
C LEU A 1 18.21 -17.46 -19.83
N PRO A 2 19.06 -18.10 -20.66
CA PRO A 2 20.25 -17.44 -21.22
C PRO A 2 19.91 -16.25 -22.14
N GLU A 3 18.91 -16.40 -23.00
CA GLU A 3 18.44 -15.36 -23.92
C GLU A 3 17.86 -14.14 -23.18
N ALA A 4 17.04 -14.37 -22.16
CA ALA A 4 16.50 -13.30 -21.32
C ALA A 4 17.59 -12.51 -20.59
N LYS A 5 18.66 -13.20 -20.14
CA LYS A 5 19.82 -12.55 -19.52
C LYS A 5 20.61 -11.72 -20.54
N ALA A 6 20.85 -12.24 -21.73
CA ALA A 6 21.56 -11.52 -22.79
C ALA A 6 20.80 -10.24 -23.19
N LEU A 7 19.48 -10.34 -23.37
CA LEU A 7 18.62 -9.20 -23.67
C LEU A 7 18.62 -8.16 -22.54
N ALA A 8 18.55 -8.59 -21.28
CA ALA A 8 18.59 -7.66 -20.14
C ALA A 8 19.93 -6.91 -20.05
N LEU A 9 21.05 -7.57 -20.39
CA LEU A 9 22.36 -6.93 -20.41
C LEU A 9 22.49 -5.93 -21.57
N GLU A 10 21.95 -6.27 -22.74
CA GLU A 10 21.89 -5.34 -23.89
C GLU A 10 21.06 -4.09 -23.56
N LEU A 11 19.89 -4.27 -22.93
CA LEU A 11 19.03 -3.16 -22.51
C LEU A 11 19.65 -2.32 -21.37
N SER A 12 20.59 -2.88 -20.61
CA SER A 12 21.26 -2.16 -19.54
C SER A 12 22.37 -1.24 -20.04
N ASP A 13 22.87 -1.47 -21.26
CA ASP A 13 23.92 -0.62 -21.84
C ASP A 13 23.36 0.78 -22.12
N GLY A 14 24.02 1.80 -21.56
CA GLY A 14 23.55 3.19 -21.61
C GLY A 14 22.31 3.52 -20.77
N TYR A 15 21.75 2.57 -20.02
CA TYR A 15 20.63 2.86 -19.12
C TYR A 15 21.11 3.68 -17.90
N THR A 16 20.40 4.78 -17.63
CA THR A 16 20.58 5.57 -16.41
C THR A 16 19.28 5.55 -15.62
N PRO A 17 19.28 5.07 -14.37
CA PRO A 17 18.07 5.06 -13.57
C PRO A 17 17.58 6.49 -13.31
N PRO A 18 16.26 6.72 -13.30
CA PRO A 18 15.71 8.03 -12.93
C PRO A 18 16.06 8.34 -11.48
N GLN A 19 16.10 9.63 -11.14
CA GLN A 19 16.25 10.05 -9.75
C GLN A 19 15.05 9.55 -8.94
N ALA A 20 15.32 8.89 -7.82
CA ALA A 20 14.29 8.42 -6.92
C ALA A 20 13.43 9.60 -6.42
N PRO A 21 12.10 9.50 -6.47
CA PRO A 21 11.23 10.55 -5.98
C PRO A 21 11.34 10.70 -4.46
N THR A 22 11.02 11.90 -4.00
CA THR A 22 10.83 12.21 -2.58
C THR A 22 9.44 12.75 -2.36
N PHE A 23 8.89 12.46 -1.19
CA PHE A 23 7.53 12.83 -0.82
C PHE A 23 7.56 13.74 0.41
N LEU A 24 6.47 14.47 0.62
CA LEU A 24 6.26 15.23 1.84
C LEU A 24 5.33 14.43 2.76
N GLY A 25 5.76 14.23 4.00
CA GLY A 25 4.95 13.63 5.05
C GLY A 25 3.70 14.48 5.30
N LEU A 26 2.56 13.82 5.43
CA LEU A 26 1.29 14.49 5.72
C LEU A 26 1.06 14.67 7.23
N GLY A 27 1.89 14.04 8.07
CA GLY A 27 1.86 14.15 9.51
C GLY A 27 0.53 13.73 10.15
N ALA A 28 0.28 14.22 11.36
CA ALA A 28 -0.97 13.96 12.09
C ALA A 28 -2.21 14.45 11.34
N ARG A 29 -2.10 15.61 10.67
CA ARG A 29 -3.20 16.21 9.91
C ARG A 29 -3.69 15.32 8.76
N GLY A 30 -2.76 14.70 8.03
CA GLY A 30 -3.10 13.73 6.98
C GLY A 30 -3.81 12.49 7.52
N ARG A 31 -3.34 11.98 8.65
CA ARG A 31 -3.93 10.83 9.33
C ARG A 31 -5.36 11.12 9.78
N ASP A 32 -5.58 12.27 10.43
CA ASP A 32 -6.90 12.68 10.90
C ASP A 32 -7.90 12.82 9.73
N GLY A 33 -7.49 13.49 8.65
CA GLY A 33 -8.34 13.66 7.46
C GLY A 33 -8.70 12.34 6.78
N MET A 34 -7.76 11.39 6.70
CA MET A 34 -8.03 10.07 6.14
C MET A 34 -8.94 9.24 7.04
N ASN A 35 -8.77 9.32 8.36
CA ASN A 35 -9.63 8.65 9.32
C ASN A 35 -11.07 9.18 9.24
N GLU A 36 -11.26 10.51 9.18
CA GLU A 36 -12.57 11.12 8.96
C GLU A 36 -13.21 10.64 7.66
N PHE A 37 -12.44 10.58 6.57
CA PHE A 37 -12.92 10.07 5.29
C PHE A 37 -13.40 8.60 5.37
N LEU A 38 -12.60 7.71 5.97
CA LEU A 38 -12.97 6.30 6.15
C LEU A 38 -14.21 6.12 7.03
N GLN A 39 -14.33 6.93 8.09
CA GLN A 39 -15.51 6.91 8.97
C GLN A 39 -16.76 7.41 8.25
N GLY A 40 -16.62 8.41 7.37
CA GLY A 40 -17.70 8.87 6.50
C GLY A 40 -18.20 7.77 5.56
N LEU A 41 -17.30 7.01 4.94
CA LEU A 41 -17.65 5.88 4.07
C LEU A 41 -18.35 4.76 4.83
N LYS A 42 -17.88 4.46 6.04
CA LYS A 42 -18.48 3.47 6.94
C LYS A 42 -19.88 3.86 7.35
N THR A 43 -20.09 5.12 7.75
CA THR A 43 -21.41 5.63 8.17
C THR A 43 -22.43 5.57 7.03
N ARG A 44 -21.98 5.75 5.78
CA ARG A 44 -22.81 5.62 4.59
C ARG A 44 -23.06 4.17 4.14
N GLY A 45 -22.48 3.18 4.83
CA GLY A 45 -22.61 1.76 4.48
C GLY A 45 -21.95 1.38 3.15
N ILE A 46 -20.99 2.17 2.67
CA ILE A 46 -20.31 1.95 1.38
C ILE A 46 -19.21 0.90 1.52
N THR A 47 -18.50 0.92 2.65
CA THR A 47 -17.32 0.09 2.92
C THR A 47 -17.62 -1.03 3.92
N THR A 48 -16.96 -2.16 3.76
CA THR A 48 -17.00 -3.26 4.72
C THR A 48 -16.04 -3.03 5.90
N PRO A 49 -16.13 -3.83 6.98
CA PRO A 49 -15.15 -3.78 8.06
C PRO A 49 -13.72 -4.04 7.59
N HIS A 50 -13.51 -4.91 6.59
CA HIS A 50 -12.17 -5.16 6.05
C HIS A 50 -11.63 -3.97 5.25
N ASP A 51 -12.48 -3.25 4.50
CA ASP A 51 -12.06 -2.04 3.76
C ASP A 51 -11.48 -0.98 4.72
N HIS A 52 -12.04 -0.85 5.93
CA HIS A 52 -11.49 0.05 6.95
C HIS A 52 -10.13 -0.41 7.49
N THR A 53 -9.91 -1.73 7.62
CA THR A 53 -8.61 -2.29 8.02
C THR A 53 -7.54 -2.01 6.96
N VAL A 54 -7.88 -2.20 5.69
CA VAL A 54 -6.96 -1.91 4.58
C VAL A 54 -6.73 -0.39 4.45
N GLY A 55 -7.78 0.41 4.56
CA GLY A 55 -7.69 1.88 4.53
C GLY A 55 -6.79 2.45 5.61
N ALA A 56 -6.84 1.91 6.83
CA ALA A 56 -5.94 2.31 7.91
C ALA A 56 -4.47 1.98 7.61
N ALA A 57 -4.19 0.84 6.99
CA ALA A 57 -2.83 0.49 6.57
C ALA A 57 -2.34 1.39 5.42
N LEU A 58 -3.21 1.72 4.46
CA LEU A 58 -2.90 2.67 3.38
C LEU A 58 -2.60 4.07 3.92
N MET A 59 -3.38 4.53 4.90
CA MET A 59 -3.14 5.79 5.59
C MET A 59 -1.73 5.87 6.17
N GLU A 60 -1.27 4.81 6.86
CA GLU A 60 0.07 4.75 7.44
C GLU A 60 1.16 4.92 6.39
N VAL A 61 1.04 4.23 5.25
CA VAL A 61 2.00 4.32 4.14
C VAL A 61 1.99 5.73 3.52
N LEU A 62 0.80 6.26 3.22
CA LEU A 62 0.65 7.54 2.53
C LEU A 62 1.02 8.75 3.41
N CYS A 63 0.93 8.62 4.73
CA CYS A 63 1.36 9.69 5.64
C CYS A 63 2.87 9.66 5.93
N GLY A 64 3.60 8.65 5.43
CA GLY A 64 5.02 8.46 5.73
C GLY A 64 5.27 7.86 7.11
N GLY A 65 4.29 7.13 7.65
CA GLY A 65 4.31 6.56 9.00
C GLY A 65 4.33 7.65 10.08
N ASP A 66 5.43 7.71 10.83
CA ASP A 66 5.64 8.69 11.90
C ASP A 66 6.25 10.02 11.43
N ALA A 67 6.47 10.21 10.12
CA ALA A 67 6.98 11.44 9.56
C ALA A 67 6.10 12.66 9.93
N ALA A 68 6.75 13.78 10.26
CA ALA A 68 6.07 15.03 10.54
C ALA A 68 5.48 15.67 9.27
N GLU A 69 4.59 16.65 9.44
CA GLU A 69 4.04 17.41 8.32
C GLU A 69 5.17 18.16 7.58
N ASN A 70 5.24 18.01 6.26
CA ASN A 70 6.30 18.53 5.38
C ASN A 70 7.70 17.93 5.60
N GLU A 71 7.85 16.89 6.41
CA GLU A 71 9.11 16.13 6.47
C GLU A 71 9.34 15.40 5.14
N THR A 72 10.58 15.39 4.67
CA THR A 72 10.91 14.69 3.42
C THR A 72 11.03 13.20 3.66
N VAL A 73 10.24 12.41 2.94
CA VAL A 73 10.22 10.94 3.00
C VAL A 73 10.77 10.39 1.69
N SER A 74 11.69 9.43 1.75
CA SER A 74 12.25 8.82 0.53
C SER A 74 11.32 7.75 -0.05
N GLU A 75 11.46 7.44 -1.34
CA GLU A 75 10.80 6.29 -1.96
C GLU A 75 11.06 4.99 -1.20
N LEU A 76 12.29 4.77 -0.73
CA LEU A 76 12.65 3.56 0.00
C LEU A 76 11.90 3.44 1.33
N ASP A 77 11.68 4.55 2.03
CA ASP A 77 10.91 4.57 3.28
C ASP A 77 9.45 4.19 3.02
N VAL A 78 8.84 4.78 1.99
CA VAL A 78 7.46 4.45 1.57
C VAL A 78 7.33 2.99 1.18
N CYS A 79 8.24 2.46 0.35
CA CYS A 79 8.26 1.05 -0.04
C CYS A 79 8.46 0.12 1.17
N THR A 80 9.23 0.55 2.17
CA THR A 80 9.44 -0.22 3.39
C THR A 80 8.16 -0.30 4.21
N LEU A 81 7.47 0.82 4.40
CA LEU A 81 6.16 0.89 5.07
C LEU A 81 5.11 0.06 4.32
N GLU A 82 5.05 0.19 2.99
CA GLU A 82 4.14 -0.59 2.15
C GLU A 82 4.35 -2.09 2.34
N ARG A 83 5.62 -2.54 2.27
CA ARG A 83 5.95 -3.95 2.45
C ARG A 83 5.55 -4.46 3.83
N GLN A 84 5.79 -3.69 4.89
CA GLN A 84 5.40 -4.05 6.25
C GLN A 84 3.88 -4.17 6.38
N SER A 85 3.15 -3.17 5.91
CA SER A 85 1.68 -3.13 5.90
C SER A 85 1.09 -4.30 5.11
N PHE A 86 1.62 -4.58 3.92
CA PHE A 86 1.19 -5.69 3.08
C PHE A 86 1.37 -7.04 3.79
N ILE A 87 2.57 -7.30 4.34
CA ILE A 87 2.86 -8.55 5.06
C ILE A 87 1.95 -8.70 6.28
N SER A 88 1.66 -7.61 6.99
CA SER A 88 0.74 -7.60 8.13
C SER A 88 -0.68 -7.97 7.70
N LEU A 89 -1.21 -7.32 6.67
CA LEU A 89 -2.55 -7.57 6.14
C LEU A 89 -2.70 -9.00 5.60
N ALA A 90 -1.69 -9.50 4.87
CA ALA A 90 -1.69 -10.84 4.30
C ALA A 90 -1.86 -11.95 5.36
N LYS A 91 -1.45 -11.68 6.61
CA LYS A 91 -1.60 -12.61 7.74
C LYS A 91 -2.95 -12.52 8.44
N THR A 92 -3.82 -11.59 8.07
CA THR A 92 -5.12 -11.44 8.73
C THR A 92 -6.10 -12.52 8.29
N ALA A 93 -6.90 -13.02 9.23
CA ALA A 93 -7.91 -14.06 8.93
C ALA A 93 -8.91 -13.62 7.87
N ARG A 94 -9.28 -12.33 7.82
CA ARG A 94 -10.18 -11.80 6.78
C ARG A 94 -9.53 -11.81 5.40
N THR A 95 -8.24 -11.46 5.28
CA THR A 95 -7.52 -11.55 3.99
C THR A 95 -7.40 -12.99 3.52
N VAL A 96 -7.04 -13.91 4.40
CA VAL A 96 -6.96 -15.35 4.08
C VAL A 96 -8.33 -15.86 3.59
N ALA A 97 -9.41 -15.57 4.32
CA ALA A 97 -10.76 -15.97 3.93
C ALA A 97 -11.20 -15.41 2.57
N ARG A 98 -10.78 -14.17 2.24
CA ARG A 98 -11.05 -13.58 0.92
C ARG A 98 -10.29 -14.29 -0.19
N ILE A 99 -9.01 -14.61 0.03
CA ILE A 99 -8.19 -15.36 -0.93
C ILE A 99 -8.81 -16.73 -1.19
N GLU A 100 -9.13 -17.48 -0.13
CA GLU A 100 -9.77 -18.80 -0.23
C GLU A 100 -11.13 -18.73 -0.96
N HIS A 101 -11.96 -17.72 -0.64
CA HIS A 101 -13.25 -17.55 -1.29
C HIS A 101 -13.11 -17.20 -2.78
N ILE A 102 -12.16 -16.34 -3.14
CA ILE A 102 -11.90 -15.99 -4.55
C ILE A 102 -11.39 -17.21 -5.30
N LEU A 103 -10.47 -17.98 -4.73
CA LEU A 103 -9.91 -19.18 -5.35
C LEU A 103 -10.97 -20.28 -5.54
N SER A 104 -11.91 -20.41 -4.60
CA SER A 104 -12.95 -21.45 -4.65
C SER A 104 -14.16 -21.07 -5.51
N THR A 105 -14.59 -19.80 -5.48
CA THR A 105 -15.86 -19.38 -6.10
C THR A 105 -15.68 -18.46 -7.30
N GLY A 106 -14.49 -17.90 -7.51
CA GLY A 106 -14.23 -16.85 -8.49
C GLY A 106 -14.89 -15.51 -8.16
N ARG A 107 -15.52 -15.36 -6.99
CA ARG A 107 -16.25 -14.13 -6.59
C ARG A 107 -15.57 -13.46 -5.39
N PRO A 108 -15.62 -12.12 -5.27
CA PRO A 108 -15.11 -11.44 -4.09
C PRO A 108 -15.96 -11.72 -2.84
N LEU A 109 -15.30 -12.05 -1.73
CA LEU A 109 -15.95 -12.10 -0.42
C LEU A 109 -16.06 -10.68 0.14
N ARG A 110 -17.24 -10.25 0.58
CA ARG A 110 -17.46 -8.94 1.22
C ARG A 110 -17.61 -9.11 2.73
N ASN A 111 -16.48 -9.02 3.45
CA ASN A 111 -16.34 -9.16 4.90
C ASN A 111 -15.62 -7.97 5.55
#